data_AF-A0A0A1ZIS2-F1
#
_entry.id   AF-A0A0A1ZIS2-F1
#
_cell.length_a   1.000
_cell.length_b   1.000
_cell.length_c   1.000
_cell.angle_alpha   90.00
_cell.angle_beta   90.00
_cell.angle_gamma   90.00
#
_symmetry.space_group_name_H-M   'P 1'
#
loop_
_entity.id
_entity.type
_entity.pdbx_description
1 polymer ?
#
loop_
_entity_poly.entity_id
_entity_poly.type
_entity_poly.pdbx_seq_one_letter_code
_entity_poly.pdbx_strand_id
1 'polypeptide(L)'
;MDIPKIQWYPGHIAKAEKKLSEVINKVDLVIEVRDARIPLSTGHPHLNKWINNKKHILVINRSDMISPNTIKSWNKWFNANNQYPLWCDAKRGIGIKEICKSAKDSRSSIDDRRISRGMRIRPIRALTLGFPNVGKSALINRIAKKRVVDSARKAGVTRNIRWIKLESGIDLLDAPGVIPPNLEDQKSALNLALCDDIGEAAYEIESVAIGFIKIISTLNKDKNANISVKQISNRYGVDITKGFKSPSAWIDEAASKHTSGDKRRMSHKLLEDYRNQMLGKIALEVPLWN
;
A
#
# COMPACT_ATOMS: atom_id res chain seq x y z
N MET A 1 -13.91 16.73 -9.78
CA MET A 1 -14.15 15.29 -10.03
C MET A 1 -15.10 14.83 -8.94
N ASP A 2 -16.28 14.30 -9.28
CA ASP A 2 -17.09 13.62 -8.27
C ASP A 2 -16.39 12.31 -7.88
N ILE A 3 -15.88 12.30 -6.65
CA ILE A 3 -15.18 11.16 -6.05
C ILE A 3 -16.22 10.36 -5.27
N PRO A 4 -16.29 9.04 -5.45
CA PRO A 4 -17.26 8.23 -4.73
C PRO A 4 -17.00 8.26 -3.23
N LYS A 5 -18.07 8.31 -2.45
CA LYS A 5 -17.97 8.37 -0.99
C LYS A 5 -17.52 7.01 -0.46
N ILE A 6 -16.33 6.96 0.13
CA ILE A 6 -15.82 5.78 0.82
C ILE A 6 -16.31 5.81 2.27
N GLN A 7 -16.92 4.72 2.71
CA GLN A 7 -17.45 4.56 4.06
C GLN A 7 -16.41 3.91 4.98
N TRP A 8 -16.01 4.64 6.01
CA TRP A 8 -15.07 4.17 7.01
C TRP A 8 -15.77 3.39 8.13
N TYR A 9 -14.98 2.61 8.87
CA TYR A 9 -15.43 1.82 10.02
C TYR A 9 -14.77 2.34 11.31
N PRO A 10 -15.29 3.41 11.95
CA PRO A 10 -14.63 4.10 13.05
C PRO A 10 -14.26 3.16 14.21
N GLY A 11 -15.15 2.23 14.57
CA GLY A 11 -14.88 1.27 15.65
C GLY A 11 -13.71 0.33 15.36
N HIS A 12 -13.55 -0.12 14.11
CA HIS A 12 -12.40 -0.96 13.71
C HIS A 12 -11.10 -0.16 13.69
N ILE A 13 -11.17 1.08 13.20
CA ILE A 13 -10.03 2.00 13.16
C ILE A 13 -9.54 2.32 14.57
N ALA A 14 -10.43 2.76 15.46
CA ALA A 14 -10.10 3.08 16.85
C ALA A 14 -9.52 1.87 17.59
N LYS A 15 -10.04 0.66 17.33
CA LYS A 15 -9.50 -0.58 17.91
C LYS A 15 -8.08 -0.87 17.40
N ALA A 16 -7.78 -0.61 16.13
CA ALA A 16 -6.45 -0.80 15.55
C ALA A 16 -5.45 0.25 16.10
N GLU A 17 -5.85 1.52 16.20
CA GLU A 17 -5.04 2.59 16.79
C GLU A 17 -4.74 2.34 18.26
N LYS A 18 -5.75 1.94 19.06
CA LYS A 18 -5.55 1.59 20.48
C LYS A 18 -4.52 0.46 20.63
N LYS A 19 -4.68 -0.61 19.84
CA LYS A 19 -3.74 -1.73 19.78
C LYS A 19 -2.32 -1.31 19.41
N LEU A 20 -2.18 -0.38 18.45
CA LEU A 20 -0.89 0.18 18.07
C LEU A 20 -0.24 0.95 19.23
N SER A 21 -0.99 1.82 19.90
CA SER A 21 -0.51 2.60 21.06
C SER A 21 -0.02 1.72 22.22
N GLU A 22 -0.65 0.56 22.44
CA GLU A 22 -0.24 -0.41 23.48
C GLU A 22 1.12 -1.08 23.20
N VAL A 23 1.58 -1.08 21.95
CA VAL A 23 2.78 -1.83 21.53
C VAL A 23 3.89 -0.98 20.93
N ILE A 24 3.59 0.23 20.46
CA ILE A 24 4.57 1.13 19.86
C ILE A 24 5.71 1.46 20.85
N ASN A 25 5.41 1.57 22.14
CA ASN A 25 6.42 1.82 23.18
C ASN A 25 7.34 0.60 23.44
N LYS A 26 6.95 -0.60 22.97
CA LYS A 26 7.70 -1.85 23.18
C LYS A 26 8.71 -2.14 22.06
N VAL A 27 8.72 -1.33 20.99
CA VAL A 27 9.56 -1.51 19.80
C VAL A 27 10.64 -0.43 19.69
N ASP A 28 11.76 -0.79 19.07
CA ASP A 28 12.93 0.07 18.86
C ASP A 28 12.97 0.68 17.45
N LEU A 29 12.40 -0.05 16.48
CA LEU A 29 12.41 0.25 15.04
C LEU A 29 10.99 0.13 14.48
N VAL A 30 10.62 1.02 13.56
CA VAL A 30 9.37 0.94 12.78
C VAL A 30 9.71 0.76 11.31
N ILE A 31 9.15 -0.29 10.72
CA ILE A 31 9.17 -0.57 9.28
C ILE A 31 7.80 -0.13 8.74
N GLU A 32 7.76 1.05 8.13
CA GLU A 32 6.55 1.54 7.46
C GLU A 32 6.45 0.90 6.09
N VAL A 33 5.32 0.27 5.77
CA VAL A 33 5.07 -0.38 4.49
C VAL A 33 3.98 0.36 3.74
N ARG A 34 4.30 0.80 2.52
CA ARG A 34 3.39 1.48 1.59
C ARG A 34 3.23 0.68 0.30
N ASP A 35 2.18 0.99 -0.47
CA ASP A 35 1.95 0.41 -1.80
C ASP A 35 2.63 1.28 -2.88
N ALA A 36 3.43 0.67 -3.75
CA ALA A 36 4.14 1.34 -4.84
C ALA A 36 3.24 2.10 -5.83
N ARG A 37 1.98 1.69 -5.98
CA ARG A 37 1.02 2.32 -6.91
C ARG A 37 0.49 3.65 -6.37
N ILE A 38 0.47 3.80 -5.04
CA ILE A 38 -0.11 4.92 -4.30
C ILE A 38 0.73 5.26 -3.02
N PRO A 39 2.02 5.58 -3.17
CA PRO A 39 2.95 5.72 -2.04
C PRO A 39 2.68 6.94 -1.14
N LEU A 40 1.88 7.91 -1.56
CA LEU A 40 1.42 9.03 -0.74
C LEU A 40 0.11 8.69 -0.03
N SER A 41 -0.90 8.16 -0.74
CA SER A 41 -2.18 7.74 -0.13
C SER A 41 -2.02 6.68 0.97
N THR A 42 -0.99 5.84 0.86
CA THR A 42 -0.68 4.81 1.89
C THR A 42 0.30 5.29 2.95
N GLY A 43 0.63 6.58 2.98
CA GLY A 43 1.37 7.22 4.08
C GLY A 43 0.42 7.66 5.20
N HIS A 44 0.69 7.23 6.43
CA HIS A 44 -0.18 7.60 7.55
C HIS A 44 0.06 9.05 7.99
N PRO A 45 -0.95 9.95 8.01
CA PRO A 45 -0.76 11.39 8.29
C PRO A 45 -0.22 11.67 9.70
N HIS A 46 -0.47 10.75 10.64
CA HIS A 46 0.01 10.85 12.01
C HIS A 46 1.19 9.93 12.35
N LEU A 47 1.88 9.40 11.34
CA LEU A 47 3.03 8.50 11.55
C LEU A 47 4.06 9.06 12.53
N ASN A 48 4.38 10.35 12.40
CA ASN A 48 5.36 11.05 13.24
C ASN A 48 5.03 10.99 14.73
N LYS A 49 3.75 10.87 15.11
CA LYS A 49 3.34 10.70 16.52
C LYS A 49 3.82 9.36 17.10
N TRP A 50 4.00 8.34 16.27
CA TRP A 50 4.36 6.98 16.69
C TRP A 50 5.85 6.66 16.52
N ILE A 51 6.47 7.21 15.47
CA ILE A 51 7.90 6.95 15.19
C ILE A 51 8.84 7.87 15.96
N ASN A 52 8.32 8.84 16.72
CA ASN A 52 9.14 9.76 17.50
C ASN A 52 10.13 8.99 18.40
N ASN A 53 11.40 9.37 18.36
CA ASN A 53 12.49 8.68 19.03
C ASN A 53 12.62 7.19 18.67
N LYS A 54 12.27 6.76 17.46
CA LYS A 54 12.51 5.40 16.96
C LYS A 54 13.23 5.46 15.64
N LYS A 55 13.97 4.41 15.30
CA LYS A 55 14.45 4.27 13.93
C LYS A 55 13.26 3.99 13.03
N HIS A 56 13.30 4.53 11.82
CA HIS A 56 12.24 4.41 10.83
C HIS A 56 12.85 3.95 9.52
N ILE A 57 12.28 2.89 8.95
CA ILE A 57 12.62 2.39 7.61
C ILE A 57 11.34 2.47 6.79
N LEU A 58 11.38 3.27 5.73
CA LEU A 58 10.31 3.35 4.75
C LEU A 58 10.49 2.25 3.70
N VAL A 59 9.51 1.37 3.58
CA VAL A 59 9.46 0.28 2.60
C VAL A 59 8.31 0.53 1.64
N ILE A 60 8.62 0.56 0.34
CA ILE A 60 7.62 0.66 -0.72
C ILE A 60 7.47 -0.72 -1.37
N ASN A 61 6.40 -1.43 -1.01
CA ASN A 61 6.14 -2.80 -1.45
C ASN A 61 5.35 -2.82 -2.77
N ARG A 62 5.26 -4.01 -3.40
CA ARG A 62 4.58 -4.23 -4.69
C ARG A 62 5.27 -3.46 -5.82
N SER A 63 6.59 -3.30 -5.75
CA SER A 63 7.38 -2.60 -6.77
C SER A 63 7.25 -3.21 -8.17
N ASP A 64 6.83 -4.48 -8.27
CA ASP A 64 6.53 -5.16 -9.52
C ASP A 64 5.29 -4.58 -10.25
N MET A 65 4.40 -3.89 -9.54
CA MET A 65 3.15 -3.33 -10.08
C MET A 65 3.30 -1.98 -10.78
N ILE A 66 4.47 -1.33 -10.70
CA ILE A 66 4.74 -0.05 -11.35
C ILE A 66 5.97 -0.14 -12.26
N SER A 67 6.11 0.81 -13.19
CA SER A 67 7.22 0.79 -14.13
C SER A 67 8.55 1.20 -13.47
N PRO A 68 9.71 0.75 -13.99
CA PRO A 68 11.02 1.23 -13.52
C PRO A 68 11.19 2.75 -13.66
N ASN A 69 10.57 3.36 -14.68
CA ASN A 69 10.59 4.81 -14.85
C ASN A 69 9.83 5.52 -13.71
N THR A 70 8.68 4.97 -13.31
CA THR A 70 7.91 5.45 -12.17
C THR A 70 8.72 5.37 -10.88
N ILE A 71 9.41 4.26 -10.62
CA ILE A 71 10.30 4.10 -9.46
C ILE A 71 11.41 5.17 -9.47
N LYS A 72 12.06 5.40 -10.62
CA LYS A 72 13.10 6.44 -10.75
C LYS A 72 12.56 7.84 -10.41
N SER A 73 11.37 8.18 -10.92
CA SER A 73 10.70 9.45 -10.64
C SER A 73 10.40 9.60 -9.15
N TRP A 74 9.83 8.57 -8.52
CA TRP A 74 9.57 8.55 -7.08
C TRP A 74 10.85 8.66 -6.24
N ASN A 75 11.92 7.95 -6.59
CA ASN A 75 13.19 8.07 -5.87
C ASN A 75 13.73 9.51 -5.89
N LYS A 76 13.67 10.19 -7.05
CA LYS A 76 14.09 11.59 -7.14
C LYS A 76 13.23 12.49 -6.23
N TRP A 77 11.92 12.26 -6.19
CA TRP A 77 11.00 13.04 -5.34
C TRP A 77 11.21 12.76 -3.85
N PHE A 78 11.35 11.50 -3.46
CA PHE A 78 11.61 11.11 -2.07
C PHE A 78 12.95 11.67 -1.58
N ASN A 79 14.00 11.60 -2.40
CA ASN A 79 15.30 12.18 -2.08
C ASN A 79 15.20 13.70 -1.85
N ALA A 80 14.42 14.42 -2.67
CA ALA A 80 14.19 15.85 -2.48
C ALA A 80 13.43 16.17 -1.18
N ASN A 81 12.71 15.19 -0.62
CA ASN A 81 11.99 15.28 0.65
C ASN A 81 12.75 14.62 1.83
N ASN A 82 14.05 14.34 1.66
CA ASN A 82 14.89 13.66 2.67
C ASN A 82 14.34 12.30 3.13
N GLN A 83 13.70 11.57 2.23
CA GLN A 83 13.23 10.21 2.43
C GLN A 83 13.96 9.25 1.50
N TYR A 84 14.36 8.09 2.04
CA TYR A 84 15.15 7.10 1.30
C TYR A 84 14.43 5.74 1.33
N PRO A 85 13.39 5.55 0.50
CA PRO A 85 12.59 4.33 0.51
C PRO A 85 13.39 3.10 0.05
N LEU A 86 13.13 1.96 0.68
CA LEU A 86 13.56 0.65 0.20
C LEU A 86 12.43 -0.01 -0.58
N TRP A 87 12.64 -0.22 -1.88
CA TRP A 87 11.66 -0.85 -2.76
C TRP A 87 11.70 -2.38 -2.63
N CYS A 88 10.54 -3.02 -2.57
CA CYS A 88 10.47 -4.46 -2.49
C CYS A 88 9.26 -5.06 -3.22
N ASP A 89 9.40 -6.34 -3.53
CA ASP A 89 8.28 -7.24 -3.84
C ASP A 89 8.31 -8.34 -2.79
N ALA A 90 7.51 -8.17 -1.73
CA ALA A 90 7.37 -9.14 -0.66
C ALA A 90 6.74 -10.47 -1.13
N LYS A 91 6.03 -10.50 -2.25
CA LYS A 91 5.52 -11.77 -2.80
C LYS A 91 6.66 -12.58 -3.40
N ARG A 92 7.61 -11.96 -4.10
CA ARG A 92 8.76 -12.64 -4.74
C ARG A 92 10.03 -12.66 -3.88
N GLY A 93 10.11 -11.86 -2.83
CA GLY A 93 11.28 -11.74 -1.96
C GLY A 93 12.36 -10.77 -2.47
N ILE A 94 12.05 -9.91 -3.43
CA ILE A 94 12.97 -8.89 -3.97
C ILE A 94 13.06 -7.72 -2.98
N GLY A 95 14.26 -7.19 -2.73
CA GLY A 95 14.49 -6.05 -1.82
C GLY A 95 14.56 -6.40 -0.32
N ILE A 96 14.34 -7.67 0.04
CA ILE A 96 14.29 -8.11 1.45
C ILE A 96 15.67 -8.05 2.11
N LYS A 97 16.75 -8.29 1.36
CA LYS A 97 18.12 -8.27 1.88
C LYS A 97 18.50 -6.86 2.35
N GLU A 98 18.13 -5.86 1.57
CA GLU A 98 18.37 -4.44 1.81
C GLU A 98 17.60 -3.95 3.04
N ILE A 99 16.35 -4.39 3.21
CA ILE A 99 15.53 -4.11 4.40
C ILE A 99 16.18 -4.71 5.66
N CYS A 100 16.57 -5.99 5.60
CA CYS A 100 17.27 -6.65 6.70
C CYS A 100 18.61 -5.98 7.03
N LYS A 101 19.36 -5.54 6.01
CA LYS A 101 20.61 -4.81 6.19
C LYS A 101 20.36 -3.47 6.90
N SER A 102 19.42 -2.66 6.41
CA SER A 102 19.08 -1.37 7.03
C SER A 102 18.63 -1.51 8.50
N ALA A 103 17.89 -2.57 8.83
CA ALA A 103 17.52 -2.87 10.20
C ALA A 103 18.74 -3.23 11.07
N LYS A 104 19.70 -3.98 10.53
CA LYS A 104 20.96 -4.30 11.23
C LYS A 104 21.88 -3.09 11.37
N ASP A 105 21.98 -2.25 10.36
CA ASP A 105 22.79 -1.03 10.39
C ASP A 105 22.27 -0.03 11.44
N SER A 106 20.99 -0.10 11.78
CA SER A 106 20.39 0.66 12.88
C SER A 106 20.80 0.18 14.29
N ARG A 107 21.44 -0.99 14.43
CA ARG A 107 21.70 -1.66 15.71
C ARG A 107 22.53 -0.84 16.68
N SER A 108 23.67 -0.31 16.25
CA SER A 108 24.59 0.44 17.11
C SER A 108 23.85 1.57 17.81
N SER A 109 23.21 2.45 17.04
CA SER A 109 22.46 3.58 17.58
C SER A 109 21.27 3.19 18.47
N ILE A 110 20.67 2.01 18.27
CA ILE A 110 19.60 1.48 19.14
C ILE A 110 20.21 1.00 20.46
N ASP A 111 21.33 0.29 20.40
CA ASP A 111 22.01 -0.27 21.57
C ASP A 111 22.66 0.84 22.42
N ASP A 112 23.29 1.85 21.81
CA ASP A 112 23.83 3.02 22.52
C ASP A 112 22.75 3.73 23.33
N ARG A 113 21.56 3.92 22.73
CA ARG A 113 20.40 4.51 23.42
C ARG A 113 19.85 3.62 24.55
N ARG A 114 19.97 2.30 24.43
CA ARG A 114 19.55 1.38 25.50
C ARG A 114 20.54 1.45 26.66
N ILE A 115 21.83 1.42 26.37
CA ILE A 115 22.91 1.52 27.35
C ILE A 115 22.82 2.84 28.12
N SER A 116 22.62 3.96 27.43
CA SER A 116 22.48 5.28 28.08
C SER A 116 21.26 5.39 29.00
N ARG A 117 20.30 4.46 28.90
CA ARG A 117 19.12 4.34 29.77
C ARG A 117 19.24 3.19 30.79
N GLY A 118 20.41 2.57 30.93
CA GLY A 118 20.64 1.43 31.82
C GLY A 118 19.92 0.14 31.38
N MET A 119 19.50 0.05 30.12
CA MET A 119 18.79 -1.13 29.60
C MET A 119 19.77 -2.17 29.07
N ARG A 120 19.46 -3.46 29.29
CA ARG A 120 20.23 -4.58 28.72
C ARG A 120 20.10 -4.65 27.20
N ILE A 121 21.18 -5.08 26.55
CA ILE A 121 21.19 -5.42 25.13
C ILE A 121 20.28 -6.63 24.89
N ARG A 122 19.50 -6.58 23.81
CA ARG A 122 18.53 -7.61 23.39
C ARG A 122 18.30 -7.52 21.88
N PRO A 123 17.63 -8.49 21.23
CA PRO A 123 17.22 -8.37 19.84
C PRO A 123 16.52 -7.03 19.53
N ILE A 124 16.70 -6.50 18.32
CA ILE A 124 15.95 -5.32 17.86
C ILE A 124 14.49 -5.73 17.76
N ARG A 125 13.60 -5.00 18.43
CA ARG A 125 12.17 -5.20 18.26
C ARG A 125 11.66 -4.25 17.18
N ALA A 126 11.22 -4.79 16.06
CA ALA A 126 10.76 -4.04 14.90
C ALA A 126 9.26 -4.23 14.70
N LEU A 127 8.53 -3.11 14.56
CA LEU A 127 7.11 -3.12 14.22
C LEU A 127 6.92 -2.91 12.71
N THR A 128 6.12 -3.77 12.07
CA THR A 128 5.66 -3.51 10.71
C THR A 128 4.34 -2.73 10.76
N LEU A 129 4.35 -1.49 10.24
CA LEU A 129 3.22 -0.56 10.26
C LEU A 129 2.78 -0.21 8.83
N GLY A 130 1.50 0.05 8.62
CA GLY A 130 0.95 0.48 7.33
C GLY A 130 -0.52 0.12 7.17
N PHE A 131 -1.14 0.60 6.11
CA PHE A 131 -2.56 0.35 5.79
C PHE A 131 -2.85 -1.16 5.63
N PRO A 132 -4.12 -1.61 5.73
CA PRO A 132 -4.47 -2.99 5.43
C PRO A 132 -4.02 -3.42 4.04
N ASN A 133 -3.79 -4.72 3.86
CA ASN A 133 -3.41 -5.37 2.61
C ASN A 133 -2.11 -4.91 1.89
N VAL A 134 -1.46 -3.79 2.22
CA VAL A 134 -0.21 -3.30 1.57
C VAL A 134 0.96 -4.30 1.54
N GLY A 135 0.84 -5.42 2.27
CA GLY A 135 1.74 -6.57 2.19
C GLY A 135 2.61 -6.79 3.42
N LYS A 136 2.23 -6.22 4.57
CA LYS A 136 2.93 -6.39 5.86
C LYS A 136 3.18 -7.86 6.20
N SER A 137 2.16 -8.71 6.16
CA SER A 137 2.28 -10.13 6.50
C SER A 137 3.15 -10.91 5.50
N ALA A 138 3.06 -10.57 4.21
CA ALA A 138 3.95 -11.13 3.19
C ALA A 138 5.41 -10.75 3.45
N LEU A 139 5.66 -9.48 3.79
CA LEU A 139 6.98 -8.97 4.12
C LEU A 139 7.56 -9.70 5.35
N ILE A 140 6.76 -9.84 6.41
CA ILE A 140 7.13 -10.59 7.62
C ILE A 140 7.52 -12.04 7.28
N ASN A 141 6.70 -12.75 6.50
CA ASN A 141 6.99 -14.13 6.10
C ASN A 141 8.29 -14.24 5.29
N ARG A 142 8.59 -13.25 4.43
CA ARG A 142 9.86 -13.23 3.67
C ARG A 142 11.06 -12.94 4.54
N ILE A 143 10.96 -12.00 5.47
CA ILE A 143 12.04 -11.72 6.43
C ILE A 143 12.27 -12.95 7.33
N ALA A 144 11.20 -13.61 7.76
CA ALA A 144 11.25 -14.83 8.56
C ALA A 144 11.70 -16.08 7.78
N LYS A 145 11.79 -16.00 6.44
CA LYS A 145 12.09 -17.11 5.51
C LYS A 145 11.15 -18.33 5.63
N LYS A 146 10.02 -18.19 6.32
CA LYS A 146 9.01 -19.25 6.50
C LYS A 146 7.64 -18.61 6.72
N ARG A 147 6.57 -19.38 6.49
CA ARG A 147 5.20 -18.92 6.72
C ARG A 147 4.89 -18.93 8.23
N VAL A 148 5.13 -17.81 8.88
CA VAL A 148 4.84 -17.56 10.31
C VAL A 148 3.49 -16.87 10.53
N VAL A 149 3.02 -16.14 9.51
CA VAL A 149 1.80 -15.35 9.55
C VAL A 149 0.89 -15.65 8.37
N ASP A 150 -0.42 -15.59 8.57
CA ASP A 150 -1.36 -15.62 7.45
C ASP A 150 -1.28 -14.35 6.64
N SER A 151 -1.27 -14.51 5.32
CA SER A 151 -1.14 -13.43 4.35
C SER A 151 -2.16 -13.67 3.24
N ALA A 152 -3.23 -12.88 3.25
CA ALA A 152 -4.29 -12.90 2.23
C ALA A 152 -4.73 -11.47 1.89
N ARG A 153 -5.28 -11.28 0.69
CA ARG A 153 -5.90 -10.03 0.23
C ARG A 153 -7.29 -9.86 0.84
N LYS A 154 -7.34 -9.73 2.17
CA LYS A 154 -8.59 -9.51 2.91
C LYS A 154 -8.28 -8.67 4.14
N ALA A 155 -9.03 -7.58 4.31
CA ALA A 155 -8.91 -6.75 5.49
C ALA A 155 -9.21 -7.56 6.78
N GLY A 156 -8.44 -7.32 7.83
CA GLY A 156 -8.65 -7.97 9.13
C GLY A 156 -8.14 -9.42 9.24
N VAL A 157 -7.25 -9.87 8.35
CA VAL A 157 -6.53 -11.17 8.49
C VAL A 157 -5.66 -11.19 9.75
N THR A 158 -4.81 -10.17 9.93
CA THR A 158 -4.07 -9.98 11.19
C THR A 158 -4.98 -9.33 12.23
N ARG A 159 -5.43 -10.09 13.22
CA ARG A 159 -6.30 -9.59 14.32
C ARG A 159 -5.56 -9.42 15.63
N ASN A 160 -4.56 -10.26 15.88
CA ASN A 160 -3.82 -10.32 17.15
C ASN A 160 -2.39 -9.85 16.93
N ILE A 161 -1.86 -9.17 17.94
CA ILE A 161 -0.46 -8.76 17.94
C ILE A 161 0.38 -9.95 18.39
N ARG A 162 1.43 -10.28 17.65
CA ARG A 162 2.34 -11.38 17.99
C ARG A 162 3.79 -11.04 17.71
N TRP A 163 4.66 -11.52 18.59
CA TRP A 163 6.10 -11.49 18.38
C TRP A 163 6.55 -12.68 17.57
N ILE A 164 7.39 -12.41 16.59
CA ILE A 164 8.03 -13.40 15.73
C ILE A 164 9.52 -13.25 15.98
N LYS A 165 10.06 -14.20 16.75
CA LYS A 165 11.48 -14.23 17.09
C LYS A 165 12.29 -14.74 15.91
N LEU A 166 13.34 -14.02 15.54
CA LEU A 166 14.26 -14.44 14.48
C LEU A 166 15.68 -14.57 15.03
N GLU A 167 16.39 -15.59 14.53
CA GLU A 167 17.81 -15.84 14.87
C GLU A 167 18.74 -14.71 14.39
N SER A 168 18.28 -13.85 13.48
CA SER A 168 19.01 -12.69 12.98
C SER A 168 19.23 -11.59 14.02
N GLY A 169 18.71 -11.74 15.23
CA GLY A 169 18.74 -10.72 16.28
C GLY A 169 17.73 -9.60 16.06
N ILE A 170 16.68 -9.85 15.27
CA ILE A 170 15.55 -8.95 15.01
C ILE A 170 14.25 -9.70 15.32
N ASP A 171 13.48 -9.23 16.29
CA ASP A 171 12.14 -9.72 16.57
C ASP A 171 11.12 -8.84 15.83
N LEU A 172 10.25 -9.44 15.01
CA LEU A 172 9.20 -8.74 14.30
C LEU A 172 7.89 -8.75 15.09
N LEU A 173 7.20 -7.63 15.11
CA LEU A 173 5.86 -7.50 15.65
C LEU A 173 4.85 -7.41 14.49
N ASP A 174 4.04 -8.45 14.35
CA ASP A 174 2.90 -8.46 13.42
C ASP A 174 1.73 -7.72 14.09
N ALA A 175 1.28 -6.63 13.46
CA ALA A 175 0.21 -5.78 13.94
C ALA A 175 -0.85 -5.57 12.84
N PRO A 176 -2.14 -5.37 13.20
CA PRO A 176 -3.17 -5.07 12.23
C PRO A 176 -2.82 -3.81 11.43
N GLY A 177 -3.36 -3.72 10.21
CA GLY A 177 -3.25 -2.48 9.44
C GLY A 177 -3.98 -1.33 10.15
N VAL A 178 -3.38 -0.14 10.09
CA VAL A 178 -3.93 1.06 10.72
C VAL A 178 -4.25 2.06 9.61
N ILE A 179 -5.45 2.64 9.69
CA ILE A 179 -5.99 3.65 8.79
C ILE A 179 -6.33 4.85 9.68
N PRO A 180 -6.13 6.11 9.24
CA PRO A 180 -6.57 7.25 10.02
C PRO A 180 -8.11 7.27 10.18
N PRO A 181 -8.64 7.71 11.34
CA PRO A 181 -10.09 7.72 11.61
C PRO A 181 -10.87 8.64 10.66
N ASN A 182 -10.26 9.76 10.26
CA ASN A 182 -10.80 10.69 9.29
C ASN A 182 -9.87 10.76 8.07
N LEU A 183 -10.08 9.89 7.08
CA LEU A 183 -9.53 10.14 5.75
C LEU A 183 -10.51 11.06 5.00
N GLU A 184 -10.42 12.36 5.30
CA GLU A 184 -11.24 13.39 4.64
C GLU A 184 -10.91 13.48 3.15
N ASP A 185 -9.65 13.21 2.79
CA ASP A 185 -9.22 13.12 1.41
C ASP A 185 -9.82 11.88 0.71
N GLN A 186 -10.96 12.11 0.05
CA GLN A 186 -11.63 11.08 -0.73
C GLN A 186 -10.78 10.62 -1.92
N LYS A 187 -9.82 11.42 -2.42
CA LYS A 187 -8.91 10.97 -3.49
C LYS A 187 -8.02 9.84 -2.98
N SER A 188 -7.41 10.03 -1.82
CA SER A 188 -6.66 8.96 -1.15
C SER A 188 -7.56 7.76 -0.83
N ALA A 189 -8.81 8.00 -0.40
CA ALA A 189 -9.77 6.92 -0.13
C ALA A 189 -10.08 6.08 -1.38
N LEU A 190 -10.33 6.73 -2.52
CA LEU A 190 -10.54 6.08 -3.81
C LEU A 190 -9.30 5.27 -4.22
N ASN A 191 -8.10 5.84 -4.09
CA ASN A 191 -6.83 5.15 -4.36
C ASN A 191 -6.71 3.86 -3.54
N LEU A 192 -6.99 3.91 -2.24
CA LEU A 192 -6.98 2.73 -1.37
C LEU A 192 -7.98 1.66 -1.82
N ALA A 193 -9.19 2.06 -2.27
CA ALA A 193 -10.19 1.14 -2.81
C ALA A 193 -9.71 0.47 -4.12
N LEU A 194 -9.14 1.25 -5.04
CA LEU A 194 -8.60 0.76 -6.31
C LEU A 194 -7.47 -0.25 -6.09
N CYS A 195 -6.62 0.02 -5.10
CA CYS A 195 -5.48 -0.81 -4.76
C CYS A 195 -5.81 -2.03 -3.87
N ASP A 196 -7.06 -2.19 -3.44
CA ASP A 196 -7.49 -3.22 -2.48
C ASP A 196 -6.74 -3.11 -1.13
N ASP A 197 -6.42 -1.88 -0.70
CA ASP A 197 -5.76 -1.58 0.58
C ASP A 197 -6.77 -1.29 1.71
N ILE A 198 -8.06 -1.27 1.37
CA ILE A 198 -9.21 -1.26 2.29
C ILE A 198 -10.21 -2.33 1.88
N GLY A 199 -11.05 -2.79 2.82
CA GLY A 199 -12.03 -3.83 2.53
C GLY A 199 -13.14 -3.37 1.58
N GLU A 200 -13.59 -4.26 0.69
CA GLU A 200 -14.62 -3.97 -0.33
C GLU A 200 -15.92 -3.43 0.26
N ALA A 201 -16.29 -3.83 1.48
CA ALA A 201 -17.46 -3.31 2.16
C ALA A 201 -17.40 -1.78 2.42
N ALA A 202 -16.23 -1.14 2.26
CA ALA A 202 -16.08 0.31 2.42
C ALA A 202 -16.59 1.11 1.21
N TYR A 203 -16.92 0.47 0.07
CA TYR A 203 -17.23 1.20 -1.16
C TYR A 203 -18.20 0.45 -2.07
N GLU A 204 -18.85 1.23 -2.95
CA GLU A 204 -19.65 0.69 -4.04
C GLU A 204 -18.73 0.49 -5.28
N ILE A 205 -18.79 -0.70 -5.86
CA ILE A 205 -17.79 -1.16 -6.83
C ILE A 205 -17.89 -0.46 -8.18
N GLU A 206 -19.10 -0.15 -8.65
CA GLU A 206 -19.30 0.58 -9.91
C GLU A 206 -18.77 2.01 -9.80
N SER A 207 -19.01 2.65 -8.66
CA SER A 207 -18.57 4.00 -8.36
C SER A 207 -17.04 4.09 -8.30
N VAL A 208 -16.38 3.09 -7.72
CA VAL A 208 -14.91 2.98 -7.72
C VAL A 208 -14.37 2.69 -9.12
N ALA A 209 -15.03 1.83 -9.91
CA ALA A 209 -14.67 1.57 -11.31
C ALA A 209 -14.79 2.83 -12.20
N ILE A 210 -15.84 3.63 -12.01
CA ILE A 210 -15.99 4.95 -12.63
C ILE A 210 -14.84 5.86 -12.22
N GLY A 211 -14.51 5.90 -10.92
CA GLY A 211 -13.37 6.64 -10.39
C GLY A 211 -12.05 6.22 -11.03
N PHE A 212 -11.84 4.92 -11.24
CA PHE A 212 -10.67 4.38 -11.93
C PHE A 212 -10.52 4.96 -13.34
N ILE A 213 -11.58 4.90 -14.16
CA ILE A 213 -11.57 5.42 -15.53
C ILE A 213 -11.28 6.92 -15.55
N LYS A 214 -11.82 7.69 -14.60
CA LYS A 214 -11.52 9.12 -14.44
C LYS A 214 -10.03 9.35 -14.13
N ILE A 215 -9.43 8.56 -13.23
CA ILE A 215 -7.99 8.64 -12.94
C ILE A 215 -7.16 8.29 -14.18
N ILE A 216 -7.53 7.23 -14.91
CA ILE A 216 -6.87 6.86 -16.17
C ILE A 216 -6.97 8.02 -17.18
N SER A 217 -8.13 8.66 -17.30
CA SER A 217 -8.31 9.84 -18.17
C SER A 217 -7.38 10.98 -17.80
N THR A 218 -7.19 11.26 -16.51
CA THR A 218 -6.33 12.34 -16.03
C THR A 218 -4.84 12.02 -16.23
N LEU A 219 -4.44 10.77 -15.98
CA LEU A 219 -3.03 10.38 -15.94
C LEU A 219 -2.50 9.81 -17.26
N ASN A 220 -3.34 9.55 -18.27
CA ASN A 220 -2.93 8.87 -19.51
C ASN A 220 -1.80 9.57 -20.29
N LYS A 221 -1.60 10.87 -20.11
CA LYS A 221 -0.52 11.65 -20.73
C LYS A 221 0.77 11.64 -19.91
N ASP A 222 0.71 11.27 -18.62
CA ASP A 222 1.89 11.20 -17.77
C ASP A 222 2.66 9.90 -18.01
N LYS A 223 3.88 10.02 -18.53
CA LYS A 223 4.77 8.88 -18.80
C LYS A 223 5.10 8.07 -17.54
N ASN A 224 5.05 8.68 -16.36
CA ASN A 224 5.29 8.01 -15.09
C ASN A 224 4.07 7.19 -14.62
N ALA A 225 2.86 7.50 -15.07
CA ALA A 225 1.68 6.68 -14.76
C ALA A 225 1.68 5.34 -15.53
N ASN A 226 2.42 5.29 -16.66
CA ASN A 226 2.62 4.11 -17.50
C ASN A 226 1.29 3.48 -17.98
N ILE A 227 0.38 4.34 -18.45
CA ILE A 227 -0.94 3.96 -18.95
C ILE A 227 -0.88 3.78 -20.47
N SER A 228 -1.31 2.61 -20.94
CA SER A 228 -1.47 2.33 -22.38
C SER A 228 -2.95 2.29 -22.77
N VAL A 229 -3.43 3.38 -23.39
CA VAL A 229 -4.79 3.47 -23.94
C VAL A 229 -5.08 2.30 -24.88
N LYS A 230 -4.14 1.99 -25.78
CA LYS A 230 -4.25 0.87 -26.73
C LYS A 230 -4.40 -0.48 -26.02
N GLN A 231 -3.62 -0.75 -24.99
CA GLN A 231 -3.70 -2.02 -24.26
C GLN A 231 -5.06 -2.18 -23.56
N ILE A 232 -5.55 -1.12 -22.91
CA ILE A 232 -6.85 -1.14 -22.24
C ILE A 232 -7.97 -1.32 -23.27
N SER A 233 -7.96 -0.54 -24.37
CA SER A 233 -8.96 -0.64 -25.43
C SER A 233 -9.00 -2.04 -26.06
N ASN A 234 -7.84 -2.62 -26.36
CA ASN A 234 -7.74 -3.96 -26.95
C ASN A 234 -8.27 -5.04 -26.00
N ARG A 235 -7.97 -4.93 -24.69
CA ARG A 235 -8.44 -5.91 -23.70
C ARG A 235 -9.96 -6.00 -23.63
N TYR A 236 -10.63 -4.85 -23.68
CA TYR A 236 -12.09 -4.80 -23.56
C TYR A 236 -12.80 -4.78 -24.92
N GLY A 237 -12.07 -4.60 -26.02
CA GLY A 237 -12.66 -4.43 -27.35
C GLY A 237 -13.53 -3.17 -27.45
N VAL A 238 -13.32 -2.19 -26.56
CA VAL A 238 -14.04 -0.92 -26.49
C VAL A 238 -13.01 0.18 -26.28
N ASP A 239 -13.06 1.23 -27.09
CA ASP A 239 -12.12 2.33 -26.96
C ASP A 239 -12.29 3.06 -25.61
N ILE A 240 -11.27 2.97 -24.74
CA ILE A 240 -11.26 3.60 -23.42
C ILE A 240 -11.36 5.13 -23.49
N THR A 241 -11.00 5.75 -24.62
CA THR A 241 -11.14 7.21 -24.76
C THR A 241 -12.60 7.68 -24.71
N LYS A 242 -13.57 6.83 -25.09
CA LYS A 242 -15.00 7.09 -24.88
C LYS A 242 -15.33 7.19 -23.38
N GLY A 243 -14.69 6.34 -22.56
CA GLY A 243 -14.83 6.34 -21.11
C GLY A 243 -14.30 7.60 -20.43
N PHE A 244 -13.41 8.35 -21.08
CA PHE A 244 -12.92 9.63 -20.53
C PHE A 244 -14.01 10.70 -20.53
N LYS A 245 -14.97 10.62 -21.47
CA LYS A 245 -16.14 11.50 -21.53
C LYS A 245 -17.30 10.95 -20.69
N SER A 246 -17.57 9.64 -20.82
CA SER A 246 -18.65 8.96 -20.10
C SER A 246 -18.18 7.63 -19.53
N PRO A 247 -17.61 7.62 -18.30
CA PRO A 247 -17.10 6.41 -17.67
C PRO A 247 -18.18 5.32 -17.52
N SER A 248 -19.38 5.69 -17.09
CA SER A 248 -20.47 4.73 -16.88
C SER A 248 -20.87 4.05 -18.20
N ALA A 249 -21.09 4.84 -19.25
CA ALA A 249 -21.49 4.29 -20.55
C ALA A 249 -20.41 3.38 -21.16
N TRP A 250 -19.13 3.68 -20.91
CA TRP A 250 -18.05 2.79 -21.33
C TRP A 250 -18.09 1.46 -20.57
N ILE A 251 -18.39 1.46 -19.27
CA ILE A 251 -18.56 0.22 -18.49
C ILE A 251 -19.75 -0.58 -19.02
N ASP A 252 -20.86 0.08 -19.39
CA ASP A 252 -22.04 -0.60 -19.97
C ASP A 252 -21.72 -1.24 -21.33
N GLU A 253 -20.98 -0.53 -22.20
CA GLU A 253 -20.52 -1.07 -23.49
C GLU A 253 -19.56 -2.25 -23.29
N ALA A 254 -18.63 -2.16 -22.34
CA ALA A 254 -17.74 -3.27 -21.98
C ALA A 254 -18.50 -4.45 -21.37
N ALA A 255 -19.50 -4.20 -20.53
CA ALA A 255 -20.31 -5.22 -19.88
C ALA A 255 -21.09 -6.06 -20.89
N SER A 256 -21.62 -5.41 -21.93
CA SER A 256 -22.32 -6.06 -23.04
C SER A 256 -21.45 -7.09 -23.77
N LYS A 257 -20.12 -6.89 -23.78
CA LYS A 257 -19.16 -7.80 -24.44
C LYS A 257 -18.57 -8.87 -23.53
N HIS A 258 -18.42 -8.59 -22.23
CA HIS A 258 -17.62 -9.43 -21.31
C HIS A 258 -18.39 -10.04 -20.15
N THR A 259 -19.57 -9.50 -19.81
CA THR A 259 -20.32 -9.89 -18.61
C THR A 259 -21.83 -9.96 -18.86
N SER A 260 -22.25 -10.23 -20.10
CA SER A 260 -23.68 -10.36 -20.46
C SER A 260 -24.51 -9.13 -20.08
N GLY A 261 -23.91 -7.93 -20.14
CA GLY A 261 -24.56 -6.67 -19.76
C GLY A 261 -24.55 -6.37 -18.26
N ASP A 262 -24.03 -7.26 -17.41
CA ASP A 262 -23.92 -7.01 -15.96
C ASP A 262 -22.79 -6.00 -15.67
N LYS A 263 -23.20 -4.76 -15.40
CA LYS A 263 -22.32 -3.63 -15.11
C LYS A 263 -21.52 -3.81 -13.82
N ARG A 264 -22.12 -4.40 -12.78
CA ARG A 264 -21.45 -4.64 -11.49
C ARG A 264 -20.34 -5.67 -11.66
N ARG A 265 -20.62 -6.77 -12.37
CA ARG A 265 -19.63 -7.80 -12.69
C ARG A 265 -18.52 -7.25 -13.57
N MET A 266 -18.83 -6.36 -14.52
CA MET A 266 -17.82 -5.67 -15.34
C MET A 266 -16.94 -4.74 -14.50
N SER A 267 -17.53 -3.97 -13.60
CA SER A 267 -16.81 -3.09 -12.66
C SER A 267 -15.83 -3.88 -11.81
N HIS A 268 -16.28 -5.01 -11.24
CA HIS A 268 -15.41 -5.91 -10.50
C HIS A 268 -14.26 -6.45 -11.37
N LYS A 269 -14.58 -6.94 -12.59
CA LYS A 269 -13.57 -7.45 -13.53
C LYS A 269 -12.53 -6.38 -13.89
N LEU A 270 -12.95 -5.13 -14.12
CA LEU A 270 -12.05 -4.03 -14.43
C LEU A 270 -11.04 -3.78 -13.30
N LEU A 271 -11.51 -3.74 -12.06
CA LEU A 271 -10.67 -3.54 -10.89
C LEU A 271 -9.73 -4.72 -10.65
N GLU A 272 -10.21 -5.96 -10.82
CA GLU A 272 -9.35 -7.15 -10.71
C GLU A 272 -8.29 -7.22 -11.80
N ASP A 273 -8.63 -6.83 -13.03
CA ASP A 273 -7.67 -6.77 -14.12
C ASP A 273 -6.56 -5.74 -13.83
N TYR A 274 -6.89 -4.62 -13.19
CA TYR A 274 -5.89 -3.67 -12.68
C TYR A 274 -5.04 -4.27 -11.55
N ARG A 275 -5.67 -4.83 -10.51
CA ARG A 275 -5.00 -5.40 -9.32
C ARG A 275 -4.10 -6.59 -9.65
N ASN A 276 -4.34 -7.25 -10.77
CA ASN A 276 -3.54 -8.38 -11.27
C ASN A 276 -2.62 -8.03 -12.45
N GLN A 277 -2.37 -6.74 -12.70
CA GLN A 277 -1.46 -6.21 -13.74
C GLN A 277 -1.86 -6.55 -15.19
N MET A 278 -3.10 -6.98 -15.44
CA MET A 278 -3.59 -7.29 -16.78
C MET A 278 -3.71 -6.04 -17.67
N LEU A 279 -3.82 -4.87 -17.05
CA LEU A 279 -3.83 -3.55 -17.72
C LEU A 279 -2.44 -2.94 -17.88
N GLY A 280 -1.40 -3.65 -17.45
CA GLY A 280 -0.03 -3.14 -17.36
C GLY A 280 0.33 -2.65 -15.95
N LYS A 281 1.55 -2.14 -15.82
CA LYS A 281 2.12 -1.66 -14.57
C LYS A 281 1.77 -0.21 -14.32
N ILE A 282 0.50 0.04 -13.99
CA ILE A 282 -0.07 1.38 -13.86
C ILE A 282 0.11 1.90 -12.44
N ALA A 283 0.66 3.10 -12.31
CA ALA A 283 0.68 3.87 -11.06
C ALA A 283 -0.49 4.85 -11.03
N LEU A 284 -1.18 4.96 -9.89
CA LEU A 284 -2.29 5.90 -9.69
C LEU A 284 -1.83 7.21 -9.04
N GLU A 285 -0.64 7.21 -8.47
CA GLU A 285 0.07 8.41 -8.06
C GLU A 285 1.39 8.53 -8.81
N VAL A 286 1.67 9.75 -9.20
CA VAL A 286 2.92 10.19 -9.80
C VAL A 286 3.45 11.37 -9.00
N PRO A 287 4.77 11.56 -8.90
CA PRO A 287 5.33 12.69 -8.16
C PRO A 287 4.86 14.03 -8.73
N LEU A 288 4.41 14.92 -7.84
CA LEU A 288 4.16 16.32 -8.17
C LEU A 288 5.44 17.10 -7.85
N TRP A 289 5.99 17.75 -8.87
CA TRP A 289 7.15 18.62 -8.74
C TRP A 289 6.62 20.04 -8.48
N ASN A 290 7.07 20.64 -7.38
CA ASN A 290 6.90 22.08 -7.13
C ASN A 290 7.93 22.87 -7.94
#